data_AF-D5UA59-F1
#
_entry.id   AF-D5UA59-F1
#
_cell.length_a   1.000
_cell.length_b   1.000
_cell.length_c   1.000
_cell.angle_alpha   90.00
_cell.angle_beta   90.00
_cell.angle_gamma   90.00
#
_symmetry.space_group_name_H-M   'P 1'
#
loop_
_entity.id
_entity.type
_entity.pdbx_description
1 polymer ?
#
loop_
_entity_poly.entity_id
_entity_poly.type
_entity_poly.pdbx_seq_one_letter_code
_entity_poly.pdbx_strand_id
1 'polypeptide(L)'
;MRKFLLTVTAVFVLACSSVFGMYGADNSWIFFLIHGNQLRARMNQLGFTLGNGTIKGTFGFKANTGLNGQIFTTKGNKNLEATISGGIGYTGDGFGVGVGYNYTYNNASAGIVDAHTPVVVFNAVNNNLRVAIPVSISKKDNLNNGKTDYFGLSIPAQVRYYTGIDAFNYIRFEFNYGQNSYKLSGAEYSAKNLSFQLRLHFLNTIIDNVVVNPFLRIDFASALDAKGKAAIVGTLNGSYTTDIKAWSVVGATKATAGQETYDRNPYDLRIIPSISLSVNTDMVNFVFEPGLGYRVEDDGRKGSKLEHSVYWSAYGEVYVRPTPALEWYFEMDVNNGVPKLQSEVSGLPIAFGANSGIHWYLPSLNPNAQ
;
A
#
# COMPACT_ATOMS: atom_id res chain seq x y z
N MET A 1 -24.99 16.27 -20.47
CA MET A 1 -24.62 16.68 -19.10
C MET A 1 -24.63 15.52 -18.11
N ARG A 2 -25.71 14.73 -17.94
CA ARG A 2 -25.72 13.55 -17.04
C ARG A 2 -24.60 12.52 -17.28
N LYS A 3 -24.28 12.20 -18.54
CA LYS A 3 -23.20 11.24 -18.87
C LYS A 3 -21.80 11.79 -18.54
N PHE A 4 -21.57 13.10 -18.73
CA PHE A 4 -20.28 13.74 -18.41
C PHE A 4 -20.08 13.82 -16.89
N LEU A 5 -21.12 14.16 -16.13
CA LEU A 5 -21.06 14.12 -14.67
C LEU A 5 -20.78 12.69 -14.17
N LEU A 6 -21.47 11.68 -14.71
CA LEU A 6 -21.23 10.28 -14.34
C LEU A 6 -19.79 9.83 -14.66
N THR A 7 -19.24 10.24 -15.80
CA THR A 7 -17.85 9.92 -16.16
C THR A 7 -16.85 10.67 -15.29
N VAL A 8 -17.07 11.95 -14.99
CA VAL A 8 -16.19 12.74 -14.11
C VAL A 8 -16.26 12.25 -12.67
N THR A 9 -17.45 11.93 -12.18
CA THR A 9 -17.64 11.36 -10.84
C THR A 9 -17.13 9.92 -10.77
N ALA A 10 -17.26 9.10 -11.82
CA ALA A 10 -16.58 7.81 -11.89
C ALA A 10 -15.06 8.02 -11.86
N VAL A 11 -14.47 8.87 -12.69
CA VAL A 11 -13.03 9.12 -12.72
C VAL A 11 -12.50 9.63 -11.36
N PHE A 12 -13.30 10.38 -10.60
CA PHE A 12 -12.95 10.88 -9.25
C PHE A 12 -13.15 9.87 -8.12
N VAL A 13 -14.27 9.14 -8.09
CA VAL A 13 -14.57 8.11 -7.06
C VAL A 13 -13.65 6.89 -7.20
N LEU A 14 -13.15 6.64 -8.41
CA LEU A 14 -12.27 5.52 -8.71
C LEU A 14 -10.80 5.74 -8.31
N ALA A 15 -10.52 6.91 -7.74
CA ALA A 15 -9.25 7.30 -7.18
C ALA A 15 -9.22 7.25 -5.65
N CYS A 16 -10.08 6.47 -5.00
CA CYS A 16 -10.25 6.53 -3.55
C CYS A 16 -9.64 5.36 -2.79
N SER A 17 -8.47 4.90 -3.23
CA SER A 17 -7.53 4.41 -2.21
C SER A 17 -6.11 4.41 -2.73
N SER A 18 -5.27 5.07 -1.94
CA SER A 18 -3.83 5.34 -2.08
C SER A 18 -3.40 6.32 -3.16
N VAL A 19 -4.21 7.34 -3.48
CA VAL A 19 -4.10 7.97 -4.80
C VAL A 19 -3.45 9.35 -4.78
N PHE A 20 -2.64 9.50 -5.82
CA PHE A 20 -1.86 10.65 -6.20
C PHE A 20 -0.50 10.68 -5.49
N GLY A 21 0.60 11.07 -6.19
CA GLY A 21 2.04 10.89 -5.90
C GLY A 21 2.50 10.93 -4.43
N MET A 22 3.65 10.46 -4.01
CA MET A 22 4.86 10.08 -4.70
C MET A 22 5.27 8.69 -4.22
N TYR A 23 5.92 7.97 -5.12
CA TYR A 23 5.91 6.53 -5.07
C TYR A 23 6.91 5.99 -4.06
N GLY A 24 6.48 5.01 -3.28
CA GLY A 24 7.36 4.28 -2.36
C GLY A 24 7.83 2.97 -2.99
N ALA A 25 8.46 2.14 -2.17
CA ALA A 25 8.71 0.73 -2.48
C ALA A 25 7.42 -0.14 -2.44
N ASP A 26 6.25 0.48 -2.66
CA ASP A 26 4.91 -0.11 -2.55
C ASP A 26 4.12 0.05 -3.86
N ASN A 27 2.85 -0.39 -3.85
CA ASN A 27 1.99 -0.37 -5.04
C ASN A 27 1.51 1.02 -5.49
N SER A 28 1.91 2.12 -4.83
CA SER A 28 1.47 3.48 -5.23
C SER A 28 1.89 3.88 -6.64
N TRP A 29 2.90 3.21 -7.22
CA TRP A 29 3.33 3.35 -8.61
C TRP A 29 2.21 3.10 -9.64
N ILE A 30 1.13 2.42 -9.26
CA ILE A 30 -0.05 2.13 -10.10
C ILE A 30 -0.63 3.36 -10.81
N PHE A 31 -0.39 4.55 -10.27
CA PHE A 31 -0.92 5.78 -10.81
C PHE A 31 0.06 6.63 -11.61
N PHE A 32 1.33 6.25 -11.66
CA PHE A 32 2.38 7.06 -12.28
C PHE A 32 2.03 7.52 -13.70
N LEU A 33 1.51 6.59 -14.51
CA LEU A 33 1.18 6.86 -15.90
C LEU A 33 -0.08 7.73 -16.08
N ILE A 34 -1.00 7.76 -15.10
CA ILE A 34 -2.24 8.56 -15.22
C ILE A 34 -2.14 9.92 -14.53
N HIS A 35 -1.11 10.14 -13.72
CA HIS A 35 -0.91 11.43 -13.07
C HIS A 35 -0.56 12.51 -14.10
N GLY A 36 -1.27 13.63 -14.01
CA GLY A 36 -0.87 14.87 -14.64
C GLY A 36 0.36 15.47 -13.97
N ASN A 37 0.82 16.59 -14.53
CA ASN A 37 1.93 17.32 -13.93
C ASN A 37 1.50 17.87 -12.57
N GLN A 38 2.31 17.61 -11.55
CA GLN A 38 1.99 18.01 -10.19
C GLN A 38 3.24 18.12 -9.31
N LEU A 39 3.20 19.05 -8.38
CA LEU A 39 4.06 19.09 -7.20
C LEU A 39 3.25 18.68 -5.97
N ARG A 40 3.89 18.01 -5.03
CA ARG A 40 3.21 17.51 -3.85
C ARG A 40 4.06 17.57 -2.61
N ALA A 41 3.45 18.03 -1.53
CA ALA A 41 3.96 17.95 -0.18
C ALA A 41 2.88 17.41 0.77
N ARG A 42 3.07 16.19 1.29
CA ARG A 42 2.29 15.61 2.39
C ARG A 42 3.20 15.33 3.58
N MET A 43 2.61 15.03 4.73
CA MET A 43 3.36 14.72 5.96
C MET A 43 4.42 13.63 5.75
N ASN A 44 4.11 12.62 4.95
CA ASN A 44 4.99 11.47 4.69
C ASN A 44 5.60 11.43 3.29
N GLN A 45 5.44 12.46 2.46
CA GLN A 45 5.95 12.44 1.07
C GLN A 45 6.12 13.82 0.44
N LEU A 46 7.24 14.04 -0.25
CA LEU A 46 7.54 15.27 -1.01
C LEU A 46 8.16 15.00 -2.40
N GLY A 47 7.51 15.43 -3.48
CA GLY A 47 8.09 15.37 -4.82
C GLY A 47 7.14 15.75 -5.95
N PHE A 48 7.50 15.39 -7.19
CA PHE A 48 6.81 15.85 -8.38
C PHE A 48 6.69 14.78 -9.47
N THR A 49 5.71 14.96 -10.35
CA THR A 49 5.60 14.30 -11.66
C THR A 49 5.48 15.39 -12.72
N LEU A 50 6.29 15.32 -13.78
CA LEU A 50 6.33 16.33 -14.85
C LEU A 50 6.49 15.65 -16.21
N GLY A 51 5.91 16.23 -17.25
CA GLY A 51 5.95 15.68 -18.61
C GLY A 51 5.21 16.53 -19.64
N ASN A 52 5.20 16.04 -20.88
CA ASN A 52 4.63 16.71 -22.05
C ASN A 52 3.43 15.95 -22.67
N GLY A 53 2.75 15.10 -21.90
CA GLY A 53 1.61 14.30 -22.36
C GLY A 53 2.00 12.93 -22.93
N THR A 54 3.17 12.81 -23.56
CA THR A 54 3.67 11.55 -24.11
C THR A 54 4.76 10.93 -23.23
N ILE A 55 5.67 11.75 -22.73
CA ILE A 55 6.74 11.33 -21.83
C ILE A 55 6.57 12.07 -20.52
N LYS A 56 6.70 11.35 -19.41
CA LYS A 56 6.72 11.93 -18.06
C LYS A 56 7.77 11.30 -17.18
N GLY A 57 8.33 12.11 -16.30
CA GLY A 57 9.25 11.72 -15.25
C GLY A 57 8.68 12.02 -13.87
N THR A 58 9.21 11.35 -12.86
CA THR A 58 8.84 11.56 -11.46
C THR A 58 10.06 11.48 -10.56
N PHE A 59 10.04 12.22 -9.46
CA PHE A 59 11.08 12.14 -8.42
C PHE A 59 10.57 12.53 -7.04
N GLY A 60 11.09 11.86 -6.00
CA GLY A 60 11.23 12.40 -4.64
C GLY A 60 11.21 11.34 -3.51
N PHE A 61 10.79 11.74 -2.30
CA PHE A 61 10.99 11.06 -1.00
C PHE A 61 9.72 10.59 -0.25
N LYS A 62 9.46 9.30 -0.11
CA LYS A 62 8.37 8.79 0.74
C LYS A 62 8.92 8.27 2.07
N ALA A 63 8.32 8.63 3.20
CA ALA A 63 8.77 8.14 4.51
C ALA A 63 8.67 6.61 4.59
N ASN A 64 9.64 5.99 5.27
CA ASN A 64 9.72 4.51 5.39
C ASN A 64 8.80 3.93 6.48
N THR A 65 8.13 4.79 7.26
CA THR A 65 7.44 4.45 8.52
C THR A 65 5.91 4.59 8.46
N GLY A 66 5.30 4.48 7.28
CA GLY A 66 3.84 4.48 7.11
C GLY A 66 3.21 5.88 7.05
N LEU A 67 1.92 6.02 7.40
CA LEU A 67 1.17 7.29 7.28
C LEU A 67 1.73 8.42 8.15
N ASN A 68 2.09 8.10 9.40
CA ASN A 68 2.65 9.06 10.34
C ASN A 68 4.17 9.25 10.17
N GLY A 69 4.73 8.68 9.10
CA GLY A 69 6.16 8.64 8.87
C GLY A 69 6.73 10.03 8.58
N GLN A 70 7.93 10.29 9.11
CA GLN A 70 8.66 11.52 8.88
C GLN A 70 9.78 11.27 7.86
N ILE A 71 9.97 12.19 6.91
CA ILE A 71 11.11 12.14 5.97
C ILE A 71 12.43 12.43 6.72
N PHE A 72 12.36 13.24 7.78
CA PHE A 72 13.49 13.63 8.64
C PHE A 72 13.15 13.43 10.12
N THR A 73 14.04 12.82 10.89
CA THR A 73 13.87 12.67 12.34
C THR A 73 14.47 13.85 13.13
N THR A 74 13.79 14.31 14.19
CA THR A 74 14.21 15.47 15.00
C THR A 74 15.04 15.16 16.26
N LYS A 75 15.43 13.91 16.54
CA LYS A 75 16.24 13.60 17.74
C LYS A 75 17.72 13.37 17.41
N GLY A 76 18.52 14.42 17.60
CA GLY A 76 19.98 14.36 17.76
C GLY A 76 20.83 14.11 16.51
N ASN A 77 20.33 13.31 15.55
CA ASN A 77 20.97 13.05 14.26
C ASN A 77 19.95 13.25 13.13
N LYS A 78 20.26 14.15 12.19
CA LYS A 78 19.42 14.42 11.00
C LYS A 78 19.62 13.32 9.96
N ASN A 79 19.05 12.15 10.19
CA ASN A 79 19.07 11.08 9.20
C ASN A 79 17.85 11.17 8.30
N LEU A 80 18.06 10.89 7.01
CA LEU A 80 16.98 10.64 6.07
C LEU A 80 16.35 9.29 6.45
N GLU A 81 15.04 9.23 6.65
CA GLU A 81 14.30 7.97 6.86
C GLU A 81 13.24 7.82 5.78
N ALA A 82 13.73 7.77 4.54
CA ALA A 82 12.88 7.83 3.37
C ALA A 82 13.33 6.87 2.28
N THR A 83 12.36 6.61 1.41
CA THR A 83 12.51 5.94 0.14
C THR A 83 12.61 7.03 -0.90
N ILE A 84 13.76 7.09 -1.57
CA ILE A 84 13.96 7.95 -2.72
C ILE A 84 13.44 7.20 -3.93
N SER A 85 12.62 7.86 -4.74
CA SER A 85 11.98 7.30 -5.92
C SER A 85 12.30 8.14 -7.15
N GLY A 86 12.50 7.47 -8.28
CA GLY A 86 12.68 8.10 -9.58
C GLY A 86 12.14 7.19 -10.68
N GLY A 87 11.54 7.77 -11.72
CA GLY A 87 10.98 6.98 -12.80
C GLY A 87 10.68 7.77 -14.05
N ILE A 88 10.53 7.05 -15.16
CA ILE A 88 10.19 7.59 -16.47
C ILE A 88 9.12 6.69 -17.11
N GLY A 89 8.17 7.31 -17.80
CA GLY A 89 7.07 6.62 -18.43
C GLY A 89 6.69 7.24 -19.76
N TYR A 90 6.25 6.37 -20.67
CA TYR A 90 5.54 6.69 -21.88
C TYR A 90 4.04 6.54 -21.65
N THR A 91 3.26 7.52 -22.09
CA THR A 91 1.80 7.53 -22.00
C THR A 91 1.21 7.81 -23.36
N GLY A 92 0.50 6.81 -23.91
CA GLY A 92 -0.30 6.95 -25.12
C GLY A 92 -1.78 6.60 -24.86
N ASP A 93 -2.62 6.83 -25.86
CA ASP A 93 -4.07 6.69 -25.72
C ASP A 93 -4.51 5.25 -25.42
N GLY A 94 -3.90 4.25 -26.08
CA GLY A 94 -4.26 2.83 -25.91
C GLY A 94 -3.40 2.07 -24.90
N PHE A 95 -2.16 2.51 -24.70
CA PHE A 95 -1.17 1.84 -23.87
C PHE A 95 -0.14 2.84 -23.33
N GLY A 96 0.29 2.60 -22.10
CA GLY A 96 1.41 3.29 -21.48
C GLY A 96 2.25 2.31 -20.69
N VAL A 97 3.54 2.62 -20.59
CA VAL A 97 4.53 1.81 -19.87
C VAL A 97 5.50 2.73 -19.17
N GLY A 98 5.92 2.35 -17.98
CA GLY A 98 6.93 3.07 -17.24
C GLY A 98 7.80 2.14 -16.43
N VAL A 99 8.99 2.64 -16.15
CA VAL A 99 9.92 2.02 -15.22
C VAL A 99 10.22 3.01 -14.10
N GLY A 100 10.31 2.46 -12.91
CA GLY A 100 10.62 3.18 -11.69
C GLY A 100 11.73 2.48 -10.94
N TYR A 101 12.35 3.21 -10.05
CA TYR A 101 13.32 2.69 -9.12
C TYR A 101 13.16 3.40 -7.79
N ASN A 102 13.23 2.62 -6.71
CA ASN A 102 13.23 3.15 -5.37
C ASN A 102 14.44 2.65 -4.58
N TYR A 103 15.06 3.54 -3.84
CA TYR A 103 16.06 3.23 -2.83
C TYR A 103 15.51 3.56 -1.45
N THR A 104 15.26 2.54 -0.65
CA THR A 104 14.82 2.69 0.74
C THR A 104 16.06 2.73 1.62
N TYR A 105 16.40 3.93 2.11
CA TYR A 105 17.51 4.10 3.04
C TYR A 105 17.03 3.92 4.47
N ASN A 106 17.65 3.00 5.20
CA ASN A 106 17.32 2.76 6.60
C ASN A 106 18.59 2.89 7.45
N ASN A 107 18.56 3.79 8.43
CA ASN A 107 19.72 3.98 9.29
C ASN A 107 20.05 2.67 10.05
N ALA A 108 21.30 2.22 9.91
CA ALA A 108 21.76 0.89 10.31
C ALA A 108 21.80 0.62 11.83
N SER A 109 21.36 1.57 12.67
CA SER A 109 21.48 1.49 14.13
C SER A 109 20.52 0.51 14.82
N ALA A 110 19.70 -0.27 14.09
CA ALA A 110 18.75 -1.21 14.71
C ALA A 110 18.47 -2.49 13.90
N GLY A 111 19.35 -2.89 12.98
CA GLY A 111 19.11 -4.12 12.20
C GLY A 111 17.99 -3.96 11.16
N ILE A 112 18.09 -2.91 10.36
CA ILE A 112 17.30 -2.65 9.15
C ILE A 112 18.30 -2.52 8.00
N VAL A 113 17.97 -3.05 6.83
CA VAL A 113 18.87 -3.11 5.66
C VAL A 113 18.34 -2.18 4.57
N ASP A 114 19.21 -1.56 3.79
CA ASP A 114 18.77 -0.79 2.63
C ASP A 114 18.13 -1.71 1.58
N ALA A 115 17.15 -1.19 0.83
CA ALA A 115 16.45 -1.95 -0.19
C ALA A 115 16.47 -1.25 -1.55
N HIS A 116 16.70 -2.05 -2.57
CA HIS A 116 16.66 -1.67 -3.98
C HIS A 116 15.34 -2.18 -4.56
N THR A 117 14.51 -1.30 -5.11
CA THR A 117 13.16 -1.65 -5.60
C THR A 117 12.96 -1.15 -7.03
N PRO A 118 13.37 -1.92 -8.06
CA PRO A 118 12.88 -1.72 -9.41
C PRO A 118 11.36 -1.87 -9.47
N VAL A 119 10.73 -1.10 -10.35
CA VAL A 119 9.29 -1.11 -10.57
C VAL A 119 8.99 -1.10 -12.06
N VAL A 120 8.06 -1.95 -12.46
CA VAL A 120 7.44 -1.88 -13.78
C VAL A 120 5.98 -1.49 -13.61
N VAL A 121 5.54 -0.54 -14.41
CA VAL A 121 4.13 -0.14 -14.49
C VAL A 121 3.67 -0.16 -15.93
N PHE A 122 2.40 -0.51 -16.12
CA PHE A 122 1.75 -0.31 -17.41
C PHE A 122 0.26 -0.05 -17.22
N ASN A 123 -0.32 0.59 -18.22
CA ASN A 123 -1.75 0.73 -18.36
C ASN A 123 -2.16 0.40 -19.79
N ALA A 124 -3.40 -0.07 -19.95
CA ALA A 124 -3.96 -0.46 -21.23
C ALA A 124 -5.47 -0.20 -21.23
N VAL A 125 -6.09 -0.35 -22.41
CA VAL A 125 -7.54 -0.19 -22.57
C VAL A 125 -7.97 1.20 -22.13
N ASN A 126 -7.33 2.24 -22.66
CA ASN A 126 -7.59 3.66 -22.32
C ASN A 126 -7.50 3.93 -20.81
N ASN A 127 -6.44 3.41 -20.17
CA ASN A 127 -6.20 3.49 -18.72
C ASN A 127 -7.19 2.72 -17.84
N ASN A 128 -8.06 1.88 -18.41
CA ASN A 128 -8.98 1.06 -17.62
C ASN A 128 -8.28 -0.12 -16.95
N LEU A 129 -7.28 -0.71 -17.60
CA LEU A 129 -6.37 -1.65 -16.95
C LEU A 129 -5.13 -0.90 -16.47
N ARG A 130 -4.76 -1.09 -15.21
CA ARG A 130 -3.54 -0.52 -14.61
C ARG A 130 -2.84 -1.60 -13.81
N VAL A 131 -1.52 -1.66 -13.93
CA VAL A 131 -0.68 -2.62 -13.22
C VAL A 131 0.59 -1.95 -12.71
N ALA A 132 0.98 -2.28 -11.49
CA ALA A 132 2.26 -1.93 -10.91
C ALA A 132 2.88 -3.14 -10.21
N ILE A 133 4.16 -3.38 -10.49
CA ILE A 133 4.93 -4.49 -9.95
C ILE A 133 6.25 -3.96 -9.39
N PRO A 134 6.27 -3.50 -8.13
CA PRO A 134 7.48 -3.24 -7.39
C PRO A 134 8.10 -4.56 -6.91
N VAL A 135 9.43 -4.68 -7.01
CA VAL A 135 10.17 -5.84 -6.50
C VAL A 135 11.32 -5.33 -5.64
N SER A 136 11.13 -5.32 -4.32
CA SER A 136 12.14 -4.88 -3.36
C SER A 136 13.09 -6.02 -3.02
N ILE A 137 14.39 -5.75 -3.08
CA ILE A 137 15.45 -6.70 -2.77
C ILE A 137 16.46 -6.04 -1.82
N SER A 138 16.88 -6.80 -0.83
CA SER A 138 17.96 -6.43 0.09
C SER A 138 18.89 -7.62 0.28
N LYS A 139 20.20 -7.37 0.25
CA LYS A 139 21.21 -8.39 0.54
C LYS A 139 22.32 -7.78 1.39
N LYS A 140 22.78 -8.49 2.42
CA LYS A 140 23.91 -8.07 3.24
C LYS A 140 24.65 -9.27 3.82
N ASP A 141 25.95 -9.36 3.55
CA ASP A 141 26.76 -10.51 4.00
C ASP A 141 26.98 -10.49 5.51
N ASN A 142 27.28 -9.32 6.08
CA ASN A 142 27.45 -9.11 7.52
C ASN A 142 26.45 -8.08 8.02
N LEU A 143 25.43 -8.54 8.73
CA LEU A 143 24.49 -7.70 9.46
C LEU A 143 24.96 -7.54 10.91
N ASN A 144 24.54 -6.45 11.56
CA ASN A 144 24.89 -6.19 12.96
C ASN A 144 24.37 -7.32 13.89
N ASN A 145 24.99 -7.44 15.08
CA ASN A 145 24.62 -8.41 16.13
C ASN A 145 24.80 -9.89 15.73
N GLY A 146 25.86 -10.21 14.97
CA GLY A 146 26.22 -11.59 14.62
C GLY A 146 25.31 -12.26 13.58
N LYS A 147 24.43 -11.48 12.94
CA LYS A 147 23.60 -11.94 11.83
C LYS A 147 24.38 -11.89 10.53
N THR A 148 24.35 -12.94 9.73
CA THR A 148 25.06 -12.98 8.43
C THR A 148 24.16 -13.49 7.32
N ASP A 149 24.60 -13.36 6.07
CA ASP A 149 23.92 -13.86 4.88
C ASP A 149 22.45 -13.40 4.79
N TYR A 150 22.19 -12.12 5.08
CA TYR A 150 20.84 -11.57 5.02
C TYR A 150 20.37 -11.47 3.56
N PHE A 151 19.16 -11.95 3.32
CA PHE A 151 18.41 -11.77 2.08
C PHE A 151 16.97 -11.40 2.40
N GLY A 152 16.47 -10.34 1.76
CA GLY A 152 15.10 -9.87 1.85
C GLY A 152 14.51 -9.66 0.46
N LEU A 153 13.24 -10.07 0.29
CA LEU A 153 12.45 -9.92 -0.93
C LEU A 153 11.03 -9.47 -0.55
N SER A 154 10.47 -8.50 -1.25
CA SER A 154 9.09 -8.06 -1.08
C SER A 154 8.49 -7.62 -2.42
N ILE A 155 7.30 -8.10 -2.74
CA ILE A 155 6.60 -7.85 -4.01
C ILE A 155 5.19 -7.34 -3.72
N PRO A 156 4.99 -6.04 -3.48
CA PRO A 156 3.68 -5.43 -3.28
C PRO A 156 3.06 -5.02 -4.62
N ALA A 157 2.59 -5.98 -5.41
CA ALA A 157 2.00 -5.74 -6.71
C ALA A 157 0.53 -5.28 -6.61
N GLN A 158 0.06 -4.57 -7.62
CA GLN A 158 -1.35 -4.20 -7.73
C GLN A 158 -1.83 -4.22 -9.18
N VAL A 159 -3.06 -4.70 -9.36
CA VAL A 159 -3.83 -4.63 -10.59
C VAL A 159 -5.16 -3.92 -10.31
N ARG A 160 -5.55 -3.03 -11.22
CA ARG A 160 -6.85 -2.36 -11.22
C ARG A 160 -7.48 -2.52 -12.59
N TYR A 161 -8.75 -2.88 -12.64
CA TYR A 161 -9.51 -2.95 -13.87
C TYR A 161 -10.87 -2.27 -13.74
N TYR A 162 -11.10 -1.27 -14.57
CA TYR A 162 -12.38 -0.58 -14.70
C TYR A 162 -13.13 -1.18 -15.90
N THR A 163 -14.21 -1.89 -15.63
CA THR A 163 -14.87 -2.73 -16.65
C THR A 163 -15.69 -1.93 -17.66
N GLY A 164 -16.11 -0.71 -17.28
CA GLY A 164 -17.11 0.06 -18.02
C GLY A 164 -18.55 -0.46 -17.89
N ILE A 165 -18.80 -1.42 -17.00
CA ILE A 165 -20.11 -2.03 -16.77
C ILE A 165 -20.65 -1.56 -15.42
N ASP A 166 -21.80 -0.89 -15.40
CA ASP A 166 -22.36 -0.31 -14.17
C ASP A 166 -22.60 -1.36 -13.06
N ALA A 167 -23.11 -2.54 -13.44
CA ALA A 167 -23.42 -3.63 -12.53
C ALA A 167 -22.18 -4.22 -11.84
N PHE A 168 -21.01 -4.14 -12.47
CA PHE A 168 -19.73 -4.63 -11.94
C PHE A 168 -18.61 -3.77 -12.51
N ASN A 169 -18.33 -2.64 -11.88
CA ASN A 169 -17.63 -1.51 -12.51
C ASN A 169 -16.12 -1.48 -12.25
N TYR A 170 -15.66 -2.08 -11.15
CA TYR A 170 -14.28 -1.94 -10.72
C TYR A 170 -13.76 -3.16 -9.95
N ILE A 171 -12.59 -3.63 -10.37
CA ILE A 171 -11.81 -4.66 -9.70
C ILE A 171 -10.51 -4.04 -9.21
N ARG A 172 -10.17 -4.28 -7.95
CA ARG A 172 -8.83 -4.06 -7.42
C ARG A 172 -8.29 -5.34 -6.83
N PHE A 173 -7.08 -5.70 -7.23
CA PHE A 173 -6.33 -6.76 -6.61
C PHE A 173 -4.97 -6.24 -6.16
N GLU A 174 -4.74 -6.22 -4.85
CA GLU A 174 -3.44 -5.98 -4.24
C GLU A 174 -2.87 -7.33 -3.82
N PHE A 175 -1.61 -7.58 -4.15
CA PHE A 175 -0.91 -8.82 -3.83
C PHE A 175 0.40 -8.46 -3.16
N ASN A 176 0.74 -9.13 -2.07
CA ASN A 176 2.04 -9.04 -1.45
C ASN A 176 2.63 -10.42 -1.24
N TYR A 177 3.87 -10.60 -1.67
CA TYR A 177 4.73 -11.69 -1.22
C TYR A 177 5.95 -11.10 -0.53
N GLY A 178 6.32 -11.63 0.63
CA GLY A 178 7.50 -11.20 1.35
C GLY A 178 8.29 -12.39 1.87
N GLN A 179 9.61 -12.28 1.85
CA GLN A 179 10.53 -13.28 2.36
C GLN A 179 11.76 -12.61 2.96
N ASN A 180 12.18 -13.11 4.11
CA ASN A 180 13.48 -12.80 4.69
C ASN A 180 14.20 -14.08 5.10
N SER A 181 15.53 -14.05 5.06
CA SER A 181 16.39 -15.08 5.63
C SER A 181 17.71 -14.50 6.12
N TYR A 182 18.27 -15.10 7.17
CA TYR A 182 19.61 -14.79 7.68
C TYR A 182 20.15 -15.97 8.50
N LYS A 183 21.45 -15.95 8.79
CA LYS A 183 22.09 -16.86 9.75
C LYS A 183 22.41 -16.14 11.04
N LEU A 184 22.30 -16.83 12.16
CA LEU A 184 22.73 -16.35 13.47
C LEU A 184 23.27 -17.54 14.25
N SER A 185 24.52 -17.45 14.71
CA SER A 185 25.19 -18.50 15.49
C SER A 185 25.14 -19.90 14.82
N GLY A 186 25.28 -19.95 13.50
CA GLY A 186 25.23 -21.18 12.70
C GLY A 186 23.83 -21.71 12.37
N ALA A 187 22.77 -21.15 12.97
CA ALA A 187 21.39 -21.50 12.66
C ALA A 187 20.80 -20.62 11.56
N GLU A 188 19.98 -21.22 10.70
CA GLU A 188 19.22 -20.51 9.68
C GLU A 188 17.87 -20.00 10.23
N TYR A 189 17.55 -18.77 9.90
CA TYR A 189 16.28 -18.12 10.18
C TYR A 189 15.63 -17.74 8.86
N SER A 190 14.35 -18.05 8.69
CA SER A 190 13.56 -17.64 7.54
C SER A 190 12.15 -17.24 7.94
N ALA A 191 11.55 -16.33 7.19
CA ALA A 191 10.12 -16.04 7.26
C ALA A 191 9.60 -15.74 5.86
N LYS A 192 8.38 -16.18 5.58
CA LYS A 192 7.70 -15.95 4.30
C LYS A 192 6.25 -15.61 4.58
N ASN A 193 5.71 -14.63 3.88
CA ASN A 193 4.31 -14.29 3.95
C ASN A 193 3.73 -14.11 2.55
N LEU A 194 2.42 -14.31 2.47
CA LEU A 194 1.62 -13.97 1.31
C LEU A 194 0.35 -13.32 1.78
N SER A 195 0.01 -12.17 1.20
CA SER A 195 -1.22 -11.46 1.48
C SER A 195 -1.86 -10.94 0.20
N PHE A 196 -3.16 -10.75 0.22
CA PHE A 196 -3.86 -10.04 -0.83
C PHE A 196 -5.06 -9.28 -0.31
N GLN A 197 -5.47 -8.25 -1.05
CA GLN A 197 -6.76 -7.60 -0.91
C GLN A 197 -7.44 -7.58 -2.28
N LEU A 198 -8.60 -8.21 -2.36
CA LEU A 198 -9.49 -8.12 -3.50
C LEU A 198 -10.65 -7.19 -3.17
N ARG A 199 -10.92 -6.21 -4.03
CA ARG A 199 -12.16 -5.42 -4.00
C ARG A 199 -12.92 -5.63 -5.31
N LEU A 200 -14.21 -5.94 -5.18
CA LEU A 200 -15.14 -6.15 -6.27
C LEU A 200 -16.27 -5.13 -6.12
N HIS A 201 -16.34 -4.14 -7.00
CA HIS A 201 -17.32 -3.05 -6.92
C HIS A 201 -18.51 -3.31 -7.85
N PHE A 202 -19.70 -3.03 -7.34
CA PHE A 202 -20.97 -3.33 -7.99
C PHE A 202 -21.88 -2.10 -7.99
N LEU A 203 -22.85 -2.07 -8.91
CA LEU A 203 -24.01 -1.19 -8.86
C LEU A 203 -23.67 0.28 -8.55
N ASN A 204 -22.78 0.90 -9.33
CA ASN A 204 -22.45 2.31 -9.14
C ASN A 204 -23.67 3.18 -9.46
N THR A 205 -24.29 3.77 -8.44
CA THR A 205 -25.54 4.52 -8.57
C THR A 205 -25.42 5.89 -7.92
N ILE A 206 -26.28 6.81 -8.34
CA ILE A 206 -26.37 8.15 -7.77
C ILE A 206 -27.73 8.26 -7.07
N ILE A 207 -27.69 8.55 -5.77
CA ILE A 207 -28.87 8.86 -4.96
C ILE A 207 -28.76 10.34 -4.58
N ASP A 208 -29.64 11.15 -5.15
CA ASP A 208 -29.57 12.62 -5.09
C ASP A 208 -28.20 13.15 -5.56
N ASN A 209 -27.38 13.62 -4.62
CA ASN A 209 -26.04 14.17 -4.84
C ASN A 209 -24.92 13.26 -4.30
N VAL A 210 -25.26 12.04 -3.90
CA VAL A 210 -24.34 11.07 -3.32
C VAL A 210 -24.16 9.92 -4.30
N VAL A 211 -22.91 9.63 -4.65
CA VAL A 211 -22.59 8.39 -5.37
C VAL A 211 -22.45 7.28 -4.37
N VAL A 212 -23.18 6.20 -4.62
CA VAL A 212 -23.21 5.00 -3.80
C VAL A 212 -22.69 3.86 -4.64
N ASN A 213 -21.58 3.26 -4.22
CA ASN A 213 -20.96 2.16 -4.90
C ASN A 213 -20.61 1.03 -3.91
N PRO A 214 -21.51 0.05 -3.75
CA PRO A 214 -21.26 -1.15 -2.96
C PRO A 214 -20.06 -1.94 -3.48
N PHE A 215 -19.32 -2.57 -2.57
CA PHE A 215 -18.25 -3.47 -2.93
C PHE A 215 -18.07 -4.60 -1.92
N LEU A 216 -17.54 -5.73 -2.40
CA LEU A 216 -17.06 -6.80 -1.55
C LEU A 216 -15.54 -6.68 -1.43
N ARG A 217 -15.04 -6.55 -0.20
CA ARG A 217 -13.61 -6.61 0.10
C ARG A 217 -13.27 -7.96 0.73
N ILE A 218 -12.25 -8.62 0.20
CA ILE A 218 -11.68 -9.84 0.75
C ILE A 218 -10.22 -9.56 1.05
N ASP A 219 -9.85 -9.65 2.32
CA ASP A 219 -8.45 -9.58 2.74
C ASP A 219 -8.01 -10.97 3.18
N PHE A 220 -6.84 -11.39 2.73
CA PHE A 220 -6.21 -12.61 3.17
C PHE A 220 -4.74 -12.36 3.48
N ALA A 221 -4.22 -12.99 4.51
CA ALA A 221 -2.79 -13.01 4.79
C ALA A 221 -2.40 -14.30 5.50
N SER A 222 -1.21 -14.83 5.19
CA SER A 222 -0.70 -16.06 5.80
C SER A 222 0.83 -16.05 5.87
N ALA A 223 1.37 -16.65 6.94
CA ALA A 223 2.80 -16.98 7.01
C ALA A 223 3.04 -18.36 6.41
N LEU A 224 3.64 -18.41 5.22
CA LEU A 224 3.76 -19.62 4.41
C LEU A 224 4.79 -20.65 4.92
N ASP A 225 5.70 -20.23 5.79
CA ASP A 225 6.84 -21.03 6.26
C ASP A 225 6.88 -21.05 7.80
N ALA A 226 5.71 -21.16 8.44
CA ALA A 226 5.62 -21.17 9.91
C ALA A 226 5.62 -22.58 10.49
N LYS A 227 4.95 -23.53 9.83
CA LYS A 227 4.83 -24.92 10.30
C LYS A 227 6.20 -25.53 10.61
N GLY A 228 6.33 -26.14 11.80
CA GLY A 228 7.56 -26.80 12.26
C GLY A 228 8.63 -25.86 12.81
N LYS A 229 8.30 -24.61 13.15
CA LYS A 229 9.23 -23.62 13.73
C LYS A 229 9.01 -23.39 15.22
N ALA A 230 10.09 -23.11 15.96
CA ALA A 230 10.10 -23.05 17.42
C ALA A 230 9.60 -21.72 17.99
N ALA A 231 9.88 -20.59 17.32
CA ALA A 231 9.28 -19.27 17.55
C ALA A 231 9.85 -18.30 16.49
N ILE A 232 9.12 -17.23 16.15
CA ILE A 232 9.63 -16.18 15.27
C ILE A 232 10.46 -15.21 16.09
N VAL A 233 11.75 -15.09 15.77
CA VAL A 233 12.69 -14.18 16.44
C VAL A 233 12.76 -12.88 15.63
N GLY A 234 12.27 -11.80 16.22
CA GLY A 234 12.37 -10.44 15.68
C GLY A 234 11.03 -9.86 15.22
N THR A 235 10.57 -8.86 15.99
CA THR A 235 9.76 -7.71 15.56
C THR A 235 8.49 -7.97 14.75
N LEU A 236 7.78 -9.07 15.00
CA LEU A 236 6.35 -9.12 14.74
C LEU A 236 5.67 -9.06 16.10
N ASN A 237 5.16 -7.89 16.47
CA ASN A 237 4.34 -7.67 17.68
C ASN A 237 3.08 -8.55 17.61
N GLY A 238 3.21 -9.85 17.84
CA GLY A 238 2.10 -10.81 17.91
C GLY A 238 1.42 -11.18 16.59
N SER A 239 1.57 -10.42 15.51
CA SER A 239 0.83 -10.67 14.26
C SER A 239 1.69 -11.38 13.19
N TYR A 240 1.31 -12.62 12.87
CA TYR A 240 1.96 -13.48 11.88
C TYR A 240 1.57 -13.18 10.43
N THR A 241 0.59 -12.31 10.24
CA THR A 241 -0.09 -12.04 8.97
C THR A 241 0.26 -10.66 8.40
N THR A 242 1.23 -9.97 8.99
CA THR A 242 1.73 -8.69 8.47
C THR A 242 2.61 -8.86 7.23
N ASP A 243 2.64 -7.85 6.38
CA ASP A 243 3.52 -7.84 5.21
C ASP A 243 5.01 -7.79 5.59
N ILE A 244 5.76 -8.81 5.18
CA ILE A 244 7.23 -8.81 5.33
C ILE A 244 7.82 -7.88 4.28
N LYS A 245 8.62 -6.91 4.72
CA LYS A 245 9.34 -5.97 3.84
C LYS A 245 10.78 -6.41 3.65
N ALA A 246 11.34 -6.19 2.45
CA ALA A 246 12.71 -6.59 2.12
C ALA A 246 13.77 -5.96 3.04
N TRP A 247 13.50 -4.79 3.60
CA TRP A 247 14.39 -4.08 4.53
C TRP A 247 14.21 -4.46 6.00
N SER A 248 13.16 -5.20 6.36
CA SER A 248 12.89 -5.63 7.74
C SER A 248 13.72 -6.88 8.08
N VAL A 249 14.26 -7.01 9.30
CA VAL A 249 15.01 -8.23 9.67
C VAL A 249 14.14 -9.12 10.56
N VAL A 250 13.33 -9.96 9.91
CA VAL A 250 12.38 -10.89 10.54
C VAL A 250 12.72 -12.32 10.12
N GLY A 251 12.65 -13.27 11.03
CA GLY A 251 12.92 -14.67 10.70
C GLY A 251 12.62 -15.62 11.85
N ALA A 252 12.40 -16.89 11.51
CA ALA A 252 12.12 -17.95 12.45
C ALA A 252 12.97 -19.16 12.12
N THR A 253 13.54 -19.79 13.15
CA THR A 253 14.37 -20.99 12.98
C THR A 253 13.52 -22.26 13.02
N LYS A 254 14.01 -23.33 12.37
CA LYS A 254 13.39 -24.65 12.46
C LYS A 254 13.43 -25.14 13.91
N ALA A 255 12.34 -25.75 14.36
CA ALA A 255 12.32 -26.36 15.68
C ALA A 255 13.13 -27.66 15.71
N THR A 256 13.75 -27.94 16.85
CA THR A 256 14.14 -29.30 17.20
C THR A 256 12.87 -30.12 17.49
N ALA A 257 12.92 -31.43 17.26
CA ALA A 257 11.79 -32.33 17.50
C ALA A 257 11.18 -32.13 18.91
N GLY A 258 9.88 -31.90 18.97
CA GLY A 258 9.13 -31.66 20.21
C GLY A 258 9.15 -30.21 20.71
N GLN A 259 9.80 -29.29 20.00
CA GLN A 259 9.84 -27.84 20.29
C GLN A 259 9.08 -27.03 19.23
N GLU A 260 8.29 -27.67 18.37
CA GLU A 260 7.47 -27.00 17.37
C GLU A 260 6.38 -26.17 18.05
N THR A 261 6.36 -24.86 17.78
CA THR A 261 5.27 -23.98 18.23
C THR A 261 4.12 -23.99 17.23
N TYR A 262 4.42 -24.09 15.94
CA TYR A 262 3.44 -24.06 14.85
C TYR A 262 3.25 -25.45 14.24
N ASP A 263 2.02 -25.97 14.32
CA ASP A 263 1.64 -27.23 13.67
C ASP A 263 1.12 -27.01 12.24
N ARG A 264 0.78 -25.76 11.91
CA ARG A 264 0.28 -25.33 10.60
C ARG A 264 0.64 -23.88 10.34
N ASN A 265 0.43 -23.44 9.10
CA ASN A 265 0.68 -22.05 8.72
C ASN A 265 -0.48 -21.17 9.22
N PRO A 266 -0.20 -20.09 9.96
CA PRO A 266 -1.23 -19.15 10.38
C PRO A 266 -1.82 -18.41 9.19
N TYR A 267 -3.09 -18.03 9.30
CA TYR A 267 -3.76 -17.18 8.32
C TYR A 267 -4.85 -16.32 8.95
N ASP A 268 -5.16 -15.22 8.28
CA ASP A 268 -6.25 -14.30 8.59
C ASP A 268 -7.03 -14.05 7.31
N LEU A 269 -8.31 -14.43 7.31
CA LEU A 269 -9.26 -14.19 6.22
C LEU A 269 -10.36 -13.27 6.71
N ARG A 270 -10.60 -12.20 5.96
CA ARG A 270 -11.70 -11.26 6.20
C ARG A 270 -12.53 -11.10 4.94
N ILE A 271 -13.85 -11.19 5.10
CA ILE A 271 -14.83 -10.93 4.05
C ILE A 271 -15.72 -9.79 4.53
N ILE A 272 -15.61 -8.65 3.86
CA ILE A 272 -16.14 -7.37 4.31
C ILE A 272 -16.99 -6.76 3.18
N PRO A 273 -18.31 -6.98 3.21
CA PRO A 273 -19.23 -6.14 2.48
C PRO A 273 -19.08 -4.68 2.93
N SER A 274 -18.96 -3.79 1.95
CA SER A 274 -18.70 -2.37 2.16
C SER A 274 -19.49 -1.51 1.18
N ILE A 275 -19.64 -0.24 1.50
CA ILE A 275 -20.28 0.74 0.63
C ILE A 275 -19.32 1.92 0.49
N SER A 276 -18.98 2.31 -0.74
CA SER A 276 -18.31 3.59 -0.99
C SER A 276 -19.36 4.67 -1.20
N LEU A 277 -19.34 5.69 -0.36
CA LEU A 277 -20.15 6.88 -0.47
C LEU A 277 -19.26 8.04 -0.91
N SER A 278 -19.65 8.81 -1.91
CA SER A 278 -18.93 10.02 -2.26
C SER A 278 -19.85 11.19 -2.56
N VAL A 279 -19.38 12.39 -2.20
CA VAL A 279 -20.02 13.66 -2.53
C VAL A 279 -18.98 14.53 -3.22
N ASN A 280 -19.34 15.04 -4.38
CA ASN A 280 -18.47 15.88 -5.19
C ASN A 280 -19.15 17.23 -5.44
N THR A 281 -18.46 18.29 -5.07
CA THR A 281 -18.83 19.69 -5.35
C THR A 281 -17.67 20.36 -6.08
N ASP A 282 -17.85 21.61 -6.50
CA ASP A 282 -16.79 22.36 -7.20
C ASP A 282 -15.54 22.57 -6.34
N MET A 283 -15.69 22.58 -5.01
CA MET A 283 -14.60 22.85 -4.06
C MET A 283 -14.26 21.67 -3.17
N VAL A 284 -15.24 20.85 -2.78
CA VAL A 284 -15.05 19.77 -1.82
C VAL A 284 -15.41 18.44 -2.45
N ASN A 285 -14.52 17.47 -2.30
CA ASN A 285 -14.81 16.06 -2.52
C ASN A 285 -14.66 15.32 -1.18
N PHE A 286 -15.68 14.54 -0.84
CA PHE A 286 -15.69 13.70 0.35
C PHE A 286 -15.98 12.27 -0.04
N VAL A 287 -15.23 11.34 0.54
CA VAL A 287 -15.39 9.90 0.34
C VAL A 287 -15.41 9.20 1.68
N PHE A 288 -16.31 8.23 1.82
CA PHE A 288 -16.45 7.42 3.01
C PHE A 288 -16.76 5.97 2.66
N GLU A 289 -15.97 5.03 3.18
CA GLU A 289 -16.11 3.59 2.95
C GLU A 289 -16.29 2.82 4.26
N PRO A 290 -17.50 2.73 4.82
CA PRO A 290 -17.80 1.84 5.93
C PRO A 290 -17.95 0.38 5.44
N GLY A 291 -17.57 -0.56 6.30
CA GLY A 291 -17.72 -1.99 6.07
C GLY A 291 -17.89 -2.76 7.37
N LEU A 292 -18.70 -3.82 7.30
CA LEU A 292 -18.95 -4.75 8.39
C LEU A 292 -18.94 -6.16 7.80
N GLY A 293 -18.19 -7.06 8.41
CA GLY A 293 -17.93 -8.36 7.84
C GLY A 293 -17.52 -9.40 8.88
N TYR A 294 -16.99 -10.49 8.34
CA TYR A 294 -16.61 -11.66 9.10
C TYR A 294 -15.12 -11.92 8.98
N ARG A 295 -14.48 -12.27 10.09
CA ARG A 295 -13.07 -12.62 10.19
C ARG A 295 -12.91 -14.05 10.71
N VAL A 296 -12.01 -14.77 10.08
CA VAL A 296 -11.52 -16.07 10.51
C VAL A 296 -10.02 -15.98 10.66
N GLU A 297 -9.53 -16.24 11.88
CA GLU A 297 -8.10 -16.22 12.19
C GLU A 297 -7.66 -17.57 12.74
N ASP A 298 -6.58 -18.08 12.18
CA ASP A 298 -5.86 -19.25 12.68
C ASP A 298 -4.45 -18.80 13.02
N ASP A 299 -4.09 -18.80 14.31
CA ASP A 299 -2.74 -18.45 14.74
C ASP A 299 -1.72 -19.56 14.43
N GLY A 300 -2.15 -20.72 13.93
CA GLY A 300 -1.32 -21.84 13.50
C GLY A 300 -0.57 -22.58 14.62
N ARG A 301 -0.72 -22.15 15.88
CA ARG A 301 -0.02 -22.71 17.03
C ARG A 301 -0.56 -24.07 17.44
N LYS A 302 0.28 -24.83 18.14
CA LYS A 302 -0.10 -26.12 18.72
C LYS A 302 -1.21 -25.92 19.76
N GLY A 303 -2.31 -26.63 19.58
CA GLY A 303 -3.47 -26.58 20.48
C GLY A 303 -4.34 -25.31 20.35
N SER A 304 -3.98 -24.37 19.48
CA SER A 304 -4.84 -23.23 19.20
C SER A 304 -6.07 -23.62 18.39
N LYS A 305 -7.10 -22.79 18.47
CA LYS A 305 -8.36 -22.98 17.78
C LYS A 305 -8.54 -21.89 16.73
N LEU A 306 -9.39 -22.19 15.76
CA LEU A 306 -9.87 -21.21 14.82
C LEU A 306 -10.70 -20.15 15.56
N GLU A 307 -10.34 -18.89 15.40
CA GLU A 307 -11.07 -17.76 15.98
C GLU A 307 -11.99 -17.14 14.93
N HIS A 308 -13.22 -16.85 15.36
CA HIS A 308 -14.26 -16.26 14.53
C HIS A 308 -14.73 -14.98 15.18
N SER A 309 -14.73 -13.89 14.41
CA SER A 309 -15.12 -12.58 14.92
C SER A 309 -15.85 -11.75 13.87
N VAL A 310 -16.59 -10.76 14.35
CA VAL A 310 -17.12 -9.67 13.52
C VAL A 310 -16.02 -8.65 13.31
N TYR A 311 -15.81 -8.24 12.07
CA TYR A 311 -14.79 -7.26 11.68
C TYR A 311 -15.46 -6.02 11.10
N TRP A 312 -14.95 -4.83 11.43
CA TRP A 312 -15.43 -3.59 10.82
C TRP A 312 -14.27 -2.67 10.45
N SER A 313 -14.50 -1.84 9.43
CA SER A 313 -13.57 -0.80 9.01
C SER A 313 -14.32 0.38 8.46
N ALA A 314 -13.81 1.58 8.69
CA ALA A 314 -14.32 2.82 8.14
C ALA A 314 -13.14 3.65 7.63
N TYR A 315 -13.15 3.93 6.33
CA TYR A 315 -12.15 4.77 5.68
C TYR A 315 -12.79 6.08 5.21
N GLY A 316 -12.09 7.20 5.32
CA GLY A 316 -12.59 8.49 4.87
C GLY A 316 -11.50 9.39 4.28
N GLU A 317 -11.86 10.11 3.23
CA GLU A 317 -11.00 11.11 2.58
C GLU A 317 -11.79 12.42 2.37
N VAL A 318 -11.11 13.55 2.57
CA VAL A 318 -11.60 14.89 2.25
C VAL A 318 -10.57 15.57 1.38
N TYR A 319 -11.05 16.15 0.28
CA TYR A 319 -10.27 16.99 -0.62
C TYR A 319 -10.93 18.35 -0.72
N VAL A 320 -10.13 19.41 -0.58
CA VAL A 320 -10.59 20.79 -0.71
C VAL A 320 -9.75 21.49 -1.76
N ARG A 321 -10.41 21.98 -2.81
CA ARG A 321 -9.83 22.69 -3.94
C ARG A 321 -10.31 24.12 -3.98
N PRO A 322 -9.62 25.04 -3.28
CA PRO A 322 -9.97 26.46 -3.36
C PRO A 322 -9.78 27.03 -4.78
N THR A 323 -8.89 26.43 -5.59
CA THR A 323 -8.74 26.70 -7.02
C THR A 323 -8.46 25.40 -7.77
N PRO A 324 -8.65 25.35 -9.11
CA PRO A 324 -8.34 24.14 -9.88
C PRO A 324 -6.88 23.68 -9.81
N ALA A 325 -5.94 24.58 -9.49
CA ALA A 325 -4.51 24.30 -9.44
C ALA A 325 -4.01 23.86 -8.06
N LEU A 326 -4.84 23.96 -7.02
CA LEU A 326 -4.43 23.72 -5.63
C LEU A 326 -5.42 22.82 -4.92
N GLU A 327 -4.93 21.76 -4.30
CA GLU A 327 -5.72 20.84 -3.49
C GLU A 327 -5.09 20.68 -2.11
N TRP A 328 -5.91 20.84 -1.08
CA TRP A 328 -5.63 20.36 0.26
C TRP A 328 -6.29 18.98 0.45
N TYR A 329 -5.52 18.06 1.03
CA TYR A 329 -5.87 16.67 1.23
C TYR A 329 -5.88 16.32 2.71
N PHE A 330 -6.86 15.52 3.11
CA PHE A 330 -6.92 14.87 4.41
C PHE A 330 -7.47 13.44 4.24
N GLU A 331 -6.80 12.45 4.82
CA GLU A 331 -7.28 11.06 4.92
C GLU A 331 -7.32 10.61 6.37
N MET A 332 -8.28 9.73 6.68
CA MET A 332 -8.41 9.06 7.95
C MET A 332 -8.87 7.61 7.77
N ASP A 333 -8.25 6.68 8.50
CA ASP A 333 -8.68 5.28 8.60
C ASP A 333 -8.94 4.91 10.06
N VAL A 334 -10.08 4.25 10.29
CA VAL A 334 -10.54 3.78 11.58
C VAL A 334 -11.00 2.33 11.47
N ASN A 335 -10.41 1.44 12.26
CA ASN A 335 -10.78 0.02 12.26
C ASN A 335 -10.53 -0.65 13.62
N ASN A 336 -11.08 -1.87 13.79
CA ASN A 336 -10.94 -2.69 15.00
C ASN A 336 -9.95 -3.85 14.88
N GLY A 337 -8.90 -3.72 14.05
CA GLY A 337 -7.74 -4.61 14.22
C GLY A 337 -6.99 -5.11 13.00
N VAL A 338 -6.62 -4.27 12.01
CA VAL A 338 -5.47 -4.61 11.11
C VAL A 338 -4.63 -3.38 10.70
N PRO A 339 -3.28 -3.53 10.62
CA PRO A 339 -2.32 -2.46 10.41
C PRO A 339 -2.03 -2.17 8.92
N LYS A 340 -3.00 -1.66 8.16
CA LYS A 340 -2.60 -0.96 6.92
C LYS A 340 -1.99 0.40 7.22
N LEU A 341 -2.35 1.00 8.37
CA LEU A 341 -2.03 2.41 8.64
C LEU A 341 -1.50 2.72 10.06
N GLN A 342 -1.32 1.74 10.96
CA GLN A 342 -1.01 2.02 12.37
C GLN A 342 -0.19 0.95 13.10
N SER A 343 0.59 1.42 14.08
CA SER A 343 1.03 0.64 15.25
C SER A 343 -0.10 0.67 16.28
N GLU A 344 -0.40 -0.45 16.93
CA GLU A 344 -1.36 -0.49 18.05
C GLU A 344 -0.98 0.57 19.09
N VAL A 345 -1.85 1.57 19.29
CA VAL A 345 -1.78 2.41 20.48
C VAL A 345 -2.40 1.57 21.61
N SER A 346 -1.55 1.16 22.55
CA SER A 346 -1.85 0.29 23.68
C SER A 346 -3.25 0.47 24.28
N GLY A 347 -4.10 -0.56 24.17
CA GLY A 347 -5.31 -0.74 24.98
C GLY A 347 -6.61 -0.13 24.44
N LEU A 348 -6.61 0.56 23.29
CA LEU A 348 -7.84 1.05 22.67
C LEU A 348 -8.37 0.03 21.64
N PRO A 349 -9.68 -0.31 21.65
CA PRO A 349 -10.28 -1.21 20.66
C PRO A 349 -10.43 -0.57 19.27
N ILE A 350 -9.96 0.67 19.10
CA ILE A 350 -10.08 1.49 17.90
C ILE A 350 -8.71 2.06 17.57
N ALA A 351 -8.32 1.90 16.31
CA ALA A 351 -7.08 2.42 15.74
C ALA A 351 -7.39 3.67 14.89
N PHE A 352 -6.71 4.81 15.09
CA PHE A 352 -6.77 6.01 14.23
C PHE A 352 -5.48 6.30 13.44
N GLY A 353 -5.58 6.38 12.12
CA GLY A 353 -4.49 6.76 11.22
C GLY A 353 -4.93 7.95 10.39
N ALA A 354 -4.11 8.99 10.31
CA ALA A 354 -4.44 10.19 9.56
C ALA A 354 -3.21 10.74 8.82
N ASN A 355 -3.45 11.40 7.69
CA ASN A 355 -2.41 12.05 6.91
C ASN A 355 -3.01 13.23 6.14
N SER A 356 -2.17 14.23 5.86
CA SER A 356 -2.61 15.44 5.19
C SER A 356 -1.50 16.03 4.32
N GLY A 357 -1.90 16.84 3.35
CA GLY A 357 -0.93 17.58 2.56
C GLY A 357 -1.56 18.44 1.47
N ILE A 358 -0.69 19.01 0.64
CA ILE A 358 -1.03 19.94 -0.42
C ILE A 358 -0.51 19.41 -1.75
N HIS A 359 -1.35 19.48 -2.78
CA HIS A 359 -0.97 19.20 -4.16
C HIS A 359 -1.15 20.47 -4.99
N TRP A 360 -0.17 20.72 -5.84
CA TRP A 360 -0.24 21.72 -6.89
C TRP A 360 -0.30 21.02 -8.24
N TYR A 361 -1.38 21.23 -8.98
CA TYR A 361 -1.49 20.79 -10.36
C TYR A 361 -0.79 21.80 -11.27
N LEU A 362 0.14 21.30 -12.08
CA LEU A 362 1.00 22.11 -12.93
C LEU A 362 0.61 21.94 -14.40
N PRO A 363 0.83 22.96 -15.27
CA PRO A 363 0.68 22.80 -16.71
C PRO A 363 1.62 21.75 -17.31
N SER A 364 1.29 21.24 -18.50
CA SER A 364 2.18 20.39 -19.29
C SER A 364 3.47 21.14 -19.65
N LEU A 365 4.61 20.44 -19.65
CA LEU A 365 5.86 21.01 -20.16
C LEU A 365 5.76 21.06 -21.68
N ASN A 366 5.85 22.27 -22.23
CA ASN A 366 5.77 22.56 -23.66
C ASN A 366 4.46 22.10 -24.35
N PRO A 367 3.32 22.78 -24.09
CA PRO A 367 2.02 22.43 -24.70
C PRO A 367 1.97 22.55 -26.24
N ASN A 368 3.01 23.12 -26.87
CA ASN A 368 3.07 23.41 -28.30
C ASN A 368 4.00 22.49 -29.10
N ALA A 369 4.61 21.46 -28.48
CA ALA A 369 5.39 20.46 -29.20
C ALA A 369 4.46 19.39 -29.79
N GLN A 370 3.87 19.69 -30.94
CA GLN A 370 3.28 18.68 -31.84
C GLN A 370 4.36 18.11 -32.76
#